data_AF-A0A4Q5SIK3-F1
#
_entry.id   AF-A0A4Q5SIK3-F1
#
_cell.length_a   1.000
_cell.length_b   1.000
_cell.length_c   1.000
_cell.angle_alpha   90.00
_cell.angle_beta   90.00
_cell.angle_gamma   90.00
#
_symmetry.space_group_name_H-M   'P 1'
#
loop_
_entity.id
_entity.type
_entity.pdbx_description
1 polymer ?
#
loop_
_entity_poly.entity_id
_entity_poly.type
_entity_poly.pdbx_seq_one_letter_code
_entity_poly.pdbx_strand_id
1 'polypeptide(L)'
;MGLGTPELIMLLLMGSFLGLIPAIWGYYAGSQRSIGGGVGLILGLVFSYLGVLVVYLTSKKFDPTFYNFPNRSSADELQKYKNLLDSGAITEQEYNIQKARILNGY
;
A
#
# COMPACT_ATOMS: atom_id res chain seq x y z
N MET A 1 33.06 19.23 -35.52
CA MET A 1 32.14 20.19 -34.89
C MET A 1 32.02 19.79 -33.43
N GLY A 2 32.64 20.54 -32.53
CA GLY A 2 32.52 20.31 -31.08
C GLY A 2 31.33 21.09 -30.53
N LEU A 3 30.59 20.51 -29.59
CA LEU A 3 29.53 21.21 -28.86
C LEU A 3 30.18 22.35 -28.06
N GLY A 4 29.74 23.58 -28.30
CA GLY A 4 30.15 24.72 -27.49
C GLY A 4 29.52 24.70 -26.11
N THR A 5 30.02 25.58 -25.25
CA THR A 5 29.50 25.77 -23.88
C THR A 5 28.00 26.08 -23.86
N PRO A 6 27.44 26.95 -24.74
CA PRO A 6 26.00 27.22 -24.78
C PRO A 6 25.15 25.98 -25.09
N GLU A 7 25.61 25.13 -26.01
CA GLU A 7 24.90 23.92 -26.43
C GLU A 7 24.86 22.87 -25.30
N LEU A 8 25.96 22.73 -24.55
CA LEU A 8 26.01 21.86 -23.37
C LEU A 8 25.02 22.30 -22.28
N ILE A 9 24.92 23.62 -22.05
CA ILE A 9 23.98 24.18 -21.07
C ILE A 9 22.54 23.88 -21.50
N MET A 10 22.19 24.09 -22.76
CA MET A 10 20.85 23.76 -23.28
C MET A 10 20.53 22.28 -23.12
N LEU A 11 21.50 21.40 -23.40
CA LEU A 11 21.31 19.94 -23.31
C LEU A 11 21.07 19.51 -21.85
N LEU A 12 21.81 20.08 -20.89
CA LEU A 12 21.60 19.86 -19.46
C LEU A 12 20.22 20.33 -18.98
N LEU A 13 19.79 21.52 -19.42
CA LEU A 13 18.48 22.08 -19.07
C LEU A 13 17.35 21.24 -19.68
N MET A 14 17.45 20.88 -20.97
CA MET A 14 16.45 20.02 -21.62
C MET A 14 16.40 18.62 -21.02
N GLY A 15 17.56 18.00 -20.75
CA GLY A 15 17.63 16.67 -20.13
C GLY A 15 17.05 16.64 -18.72
N SER A 16 17.25 17.72 -17.95
CA SER A 16 16.66 17.85 -16.62
C SER A 16 15.14 18.08 -16.70
N PHE A 17 14.70 19.01 -17.54
CA PHE A 17 13.30 19.40 -17.67
C PHE A 17 12.42 18.28 -18.26
N LEU A 18 12.88 17.65 -19.34
CA LEU A 18 12.13 16.59 -20.02
C LEU A 18 12.40 15.19 -19.49
N GLY A 19 13.51 14.97 -18.77
CA GLY A 19 13.90 13.65 -18.26
C GLY A 19 13.75 13.54 -16.74
N LEU A 20 14.63 14.22 -16.00
CA LEU A 20 14.76 14.01 -14.55
C LEU A 20 13.52 14.47 -13.76
N ILE A 21 12.97 15.65 -14.09
CA ILE A 21 11.79 16.19 -13.41
C ILE A 21 10.58 15.23 -13.54
N PRO A 22 10.15 14.82 -14.74
CA PRO A 22 9.03 13.89 -14.88
C PRO A 22 9.34 12.48 -14.35
N ALA A 23 10.60 12.03 -14.36
CA ALA A 23 10.98 10.74 -13.75
C ALA A 23 10.78 10.75 -12.22
N ILE A 24 11.25 11.80 -11.53
CA ILE A 24 11.07 11.94 -10.07
C ILE A 24 9.60 12.10 -9.72
N TRP A 25 8.87 12.94 -10.47
CA TRP A 25 7.44 13.12 -10.27
C TRP A 25 6.67 11.82 -10.52
N GLY A 26 7.01 11.10 -11.60
CA GLY A 26 6.44 9.79 -11.93
C GLY A 26 6.68 8.76 -10.84
N TYR A 27 7.88 8.72 -10.24
CA TYR A 27 8.17 7.85 -9.09
C TYR A 27 7.27 8.17 -7.90
N TYR A 28 7.19 9.45 -7.53
CA TYR A 28 6.38 9.89 -6.39
C TYR A 28 4.89 9.61 -6.63
N ALA A 29 4.37 9.98 -7.79
CA ALA A 29 2.99 9.70 -8.17
C ALA A 29 2.72 8.19 -8.20
N GLY A 30 3.61 7.40 -8.82
CA GLY A 30 3.48 5.94 -8.95
C GLY A 30 3.53 5.21 -7.62
N SER A 31 4.27 5.71 -6.63
CA SER A 31 4.33 5.13 -5.29
C SER A 31 2.99 5.12 -4.56
N GLN A 32 2.07 6.02 -4.94
CA GLN A 32 0.70 6.11 -4.43
C GLN A 32 -0.31 5.35 -5.31
N ARG A 33 0.13 4.78 -6.44
CA ARG A 33 -0.70 4.05 -7.40
C ARG A 33 -0.41 2.56 -7.37
N SER A 34 -1.34 1.75 -7.89
CA SER A 34 -1.21 0.29 -7.90
C SER A 34 0.00 -0.22 -8.69
N ILE A 35 0.48 0.55 -9.68
CA ILE A 35 1.66 0.23 -10.49
C ILE A 35 3.00 0.37 -9.74
N GLY A 36 3.02 1.10 -8.62
CA GLY A 36 4.22 1.29 -7.81
C GLY A 36 5.20 2.36 -8.33
N GLY A 37 6.10 2.78 -7.44
CA GLY A 37 7.03 3.89 -7.70
C GLY A 37 8.04 3.56 -8.81
N GLY A 38 8.57 2.34 -8.85
CA GLY A 38 9.54 1.92 -9.88
C GLY A 38 8.98 2.00 -11.30
N VAL A 39 7.74 1.52 -11.51
CA VAL A 39 7.06 1.65 -12.80
C VAL A 39 6.77 3.11 -13.14
N GLY A 40 6.36 3.90 -12.14
CA GLY A 40 6.16 5.34 -12.30
C GLY A 40 7.43 6.09 -12.71
N LEU A 41 8.60 5.71 -12.18
CA LEU A 41 9.89 6.28 -12.57
C LEU A 41 10.21 5.99 -14.04
N ILE A 42 10.08 4.72 -14.45
CA ILE A 42 10.37 4.30 -15.82
C ILE A 42 9.44 5.02 -16.81
N LEU A 43 8.14 5.10 -16.49
CA LEU A 43 7.19 5.83 -17.32
C LEU A 43 7.54 7.32 -17.40
N GLY A 44 7.86 7.95 -16.27
CA GLY A 44 8.26 9.35 -16.24
C GLY A 44 9.61 9.65 -16.93
N LEU A 45 10.53 8.69 -16.97
CA LEU A 45 11.83 8.84 -17.63
C LEU A 45 11.74 8.63 -19.14
N VAL A 46 11.02 7.59 -19.59
CA VAL A 46 10.94 7.20 -21.01
C VAL A 46 9.91 8.02 -21.77
N PHE A 47 8.75 8.28 -21.15
CA PHE A 47 7.64 9.01 -21.78
C PHE A 47 7.46 10.42 -21.22
N SER A 48 8.37 10.89 -20.36
CA SER A 48 8.34 12.25 -19.79
C SER A 48 6.96 12.54 -19.15
N TYR A 49 6.41 13.71 -19.41
CA TYR A 49 5.08 14.13 -18.91
C TYR A 49 3.93 13.22 -19.36
N LEU A 50 3.99 12.59 -20.53
CA LEU A 50 2.97 11.64 -20.96
C LEU A 50 2.96 10.39 -20.07
N GLY A 51 4.15 9.91 -19.68
CA GLY A 51 4.27 8.81 -18.73
C GLY A 51 3.68 9.14 -17.36
N VAL A 52 3.94 10.35 -16.86
CA VAL A 52 3.32 10.84 -15.62
C VAL A 52 1.79 10.88 -15.74
N LEU A 53 1.23 11.31 -16.88
CA LEU A 53 -0.21 11.27 -17.11
C LEU A 53 -0.77 9.84 -17.05
N VAL A 54 -0.10 8.87 -17.66
CA VAL A 54 -0.47 7.44 -17.57
C VAL A 54 -0.46 6.94 -16.12
N VAL A 55 0.52 7.37 -15.32
CA VAL A 55 0.56 7.07 -13.88
C VAL A 55 -0.70 7.59 -13.18
N TYR A 56 -1.18 8.79 -13.51
CA TYR A 56 -2.39 9.36 -12.90
C TYR A 56 -3.69 8.66 -13.30
N LEU A 57 -3.74 8.06 -14.49
CA LEU A 57 -4.86 7.23 -14.95
C LEU A 57 -4.94 5.89 -14.21
N THR A 58 -3.85 5.46 -13.58
CA THR A 58 -3.81 4.21 -12.84
C THR A 58 -4.57 4.33 -11.52
N SER A 59 -5.28 3.26 -11.12
CA SER A 59 -5.95 3.15 -9.82
C SER A 59 -5.00 3.46 -8.65
N LYS A 60 -5.53 4.15 -7.63
CA LYS A 60 -4.81 4.37 -6.37
C LYS A 60 -4.65 3.04 -5.63
N LYS A 61 -3.62 2.92 -4.80
CA LYS A 61 -3.47 1.76 -3.92
C LYS A 61 -4.71 1.66 -3.02
N PHE A 62 -5.32 0.49 -3.00
CA PHE A 62 -6.35 0.17 -2.02
C PHE A 62 -5.65 -0.07 -0.69
N ASP A 63 -5.94 0.76 0.31
CA ASP A 63 -5.39 0.61 1.64
C ASP A 63 -6.41 -0.13 2.52
N PRO A 64 -6.27 -1.46 2.73
CA PRO A 64 -7.20 -2.21 3.56
C PRO A 64 -7.12 -1.83 5.05
N THR A 65 -6.15 -1.00 5.43
CA THR A 65 -5.96 -0.53 6.82
C THR A 65 -7.14 0.28 7.37
N PHE A 66 -8.02 0.81 6.50
CA PHE A 66 -9.27 1.45 6.92
C PHE A 66 -10.37 0.46 7.33
N TYR A 67 -10.30 -0.78 6.85
CA TYR A 67 -11.07 -1.89 7.40
C TYR A 67 -10.18 -2.62 8.41
N ASN A 68 -9.83 -1.91 9.48
CA ASN A 68 -9.45 -2.54 10.73
C ASN A 68 -10.73 -3.16 11.30
N PHE A 69 -11.22 -4.23 10.66
CA PHE A 69 -12.06 -5.18 11.39
C PHE A 69 -11.21 -5.54 12.60
N PRO A 70 -11.64 -5.25 13.84
CA PRO A 70 -10.91 -5.73 14.99
C PRO A 70 -10.75 -7.22 14.73
N ASN A 71 -9.51 -7.65 14.54
CA ASN A 71 -9.21 -9.06 14.54
C ASN A 71 -9.68 -9.47 15.93
N ARG A 72 -10.91 -9.99 16.02
CA ARG A 72 -11.48 -10.46 17.27
C ARG A 72 -10.57 -11.59 17.65
N SER A 73 -9.53 -11.25 18.41
CA SER A 73 -8.50 -12.19 18.76
C SER A 73 -9.23 -13.32 19.43
N SER A 74 -9.14 -14.52 18.87
CA SER A 74 -9.74 -15.72 19.43
C SER A 74 -9.46 -15.83 20.94
N ALA A 75 -8.34 -15.25 21.40
CA ALA A 75 -7.97 -15.11 22.80
C ALA A 75 -8.92 -14.23 23.64
N ASP A 76 -9.37 -13.08 23.15
CA ASP A 76 -10.27 -12.17 23.88
C ASP A 76 -11.67 -12.79 24.05
N GLU A 77 -12.16 -13.47 23.01
CA GLU A 77 -13.42 -14.21 23.11
C GLU A 77 -13.29 -15.38 24.10
N LEU A 78 -12.20 -16.16 24.05
CA LEU A 78 -11.92 -17.22 25.02
C LEU A 78 -11.85 -16.69 26.46
N GLN A 79 -11.21 -15.55 26.69
CA GLN A 79 -11.09 -14.95 28.01
C GLN A 79 -12.46 -14.54 28.57
N LYS A 80 -13.35 -14.02 27.72
CA LYS A 80 -14.72 -13.67 28.12
C LYS A 80 -15.51 -14.92 28.51
N TYR A 81 -15.41 -16.01 27.75
CA TYR A 81 -16.08 -17.26 28.10
C TYR A 81 -15.49 -17.89 29.38
N LYS A 82 -14.19 -17.76 29.61
CA LYS A 82 -13.57 -18.21 30.86
C LYS A 82 -14.10 -17.44 32.08
N ASN A 83 -14.22 -16.11 31.98
CA ASN A 83 -14.79 -15.30 33.06
C ASN A 83 -16.26 -15.66 33.34
N LEU A 84 -17.04 -16.06 32.33
CA LEU A 84 -18.42 -16.51 32.49
C LEU A 84 -18.50 -17.89 33.16
N LEU A 85 -17.52 -18.76 32.94
CA LEU A 85 -17.40 -20.05 33.62
C LEU A 85 -17.02 -19.82 35.09
N ASP A 86 -16.04 -18.97 35.34
CA ASP A 86 -15.57 -18.63 36.69
C ASP A 86 -16.66 -17.91 37.52
N SER A 87 -17.58 -17.19 36.87
CA SER A 87 -18.75 -16.58 37.53
C SER A 87 -19.95 -17.54 37.70
N GLY A 88 -19.84 -18.78 37.22
CA GLY A 88 -20.92 -19.77 37.25
C GLY A 88 -22.09 -19.45 36.32
N ALA A 89 -21.92 -18.51 35.38
CA ALA A 89 -22.96 -18.13 34.42
C ALA A 89 -23.11 -19.14 33.26
N ILE A 90 -22.10 -19.97 33.02
CA ILE A 90 -22.12 -21.07 32.04
C ILE A 90 -21.53 -22.35 32.67
N THR A 91 -21.84 -23.49 32.07
CA THR A 91 -21.29 -24.80 32.46
C THR A 91 -19.99 -25.12 31.71
N GLU A 92 -19.19 -26.06 32.24
CA GLU A 92 -17.95 -26.52 31.58
C GLU A 92 -18.20 -27.10 30.18
N GLN A 93 -19.36 -27.74 29.96
CA GLN A 93 -19.75 -28.25 28.65
C GLN A 93 -19.93 -27.12 27.62
N GLU A 94 -20.64 -26.05 28.00
CA GLU A 94 -20.87 -24.90 27.13
C GLU A 94 -19.57 -24.13 26.84
N TYR A 95 -18.68 -24.00 27.83
CA TYR A 95 -17.36 -23.44 27.64
C TYR A 95 -16.53 -24.23 26.61
N ASN A 96 -16.50 -25.56 26.72
CA ASN A 96 -15.74 -26.40 25.78
C ASN A 96 -16.28 -26.35 24.35
N ILE A 97 -17.60 -26.26 24.17
CA ILE A 97 -18.22 -26.10 22.84
C ILE A 97 -17.81 -24.76 22.20
N GLN A 98 -17.86 -23.67 22.96
CA GLN A 98 -17.49 -22.34 22.47
C GLN A 98 -15.98 -22.22 22.23
N LYS A 99 -15.15 -22.80 23.10
CA LYS A 99 -13.70 -22.91 22.89
C LYS A 99 -13.36 -23.66 21.61
N ALA A 100 -14.03 -24.79 21.34
CA ALA A 100 -13.81 -25.55 20.12
C ALA A 100 -14.24 -24.78 18.87
N ARG A 101 -15.33 -24.00 18.93
CA ARG A 101 -15.78 -23.14 17.83
C ARG A 101 -14.77 -22.03 17.53
N ILE A 102 -14.31 -21.32 18.56
CA ILE A 102 -13.37 -20.19 18.42
C ILE A 102 -11.98 -20.64 17.94
N LEU A 103 -11.52 -21.82 18.36
CA LEU A 103 -10.20 -22.36 17.99
C LEU A 103 -10.18 -22.98 16.59
N ASN A 104 -11.31 -23.53 16.12
CA ASN A 104 -11.44 -24.14 14.79
C ASN A 104 -12.07 -23.22 13.72
N GLY A 105 -12.55 -22.02 14.08
CA GLY A 105 -12.99 -21.00 13.13
C GLY A 105 -14.27 -21.31 12.35
N TYR A 106 -15.21 -22.09 12.92
CA TYR A 106 -16.53 -22.36 12.33
C TYR A 106 -17.57 -21.31 12.73
#